data_AF-A0A8T0PIK5-F1
#
_entry.id   AF-A0A8T0PIK5-F1
#
_cell.length_a   1.000
_cell.length_b   1.000
_cell.length_c   1.000
_cell.angle_alpha   90.00
_cell.angle_beta   90.00
_cell.angle_gamma   90.00
#
_symmetry.space_group_name_H-M   'P 1'
#
loop_
_entity.id
_entity.type
_entity.pdbx_description
1 polymer ?
#
loop_
_entity_poly.entity_id
_entity_poly.type
_entity_poly.pdbx_seq_one_letter_code
_entity_poly.pdbx_strand_id
1 'polypeptide(L)'
;MLPAGKAACFLLVMAVFAAACLDRSVTVSGNRICTEQDKKDVLVNCKLNIKNGKFTPPAPKTGVCCQVVRHMQSKDSKMMDCIVEILTDDEKREHSAVKMMELVGRCVVN
;
A
#
# COMPACT_ATOMS: atom_id res chain seq x y z
N MET A 1 34.81 -18.61 -25.72
CA MET A 1 33.71 -17.89 -26.39
C MET A 1 32.42 -18.36 -25.73
N LEU A 2 31.85 -17.57 -24.81
CA LEU A 2 30.57 -17.91 -24.18
C LEU A 2 29.46 -17.83 -25.23
N PRO A 3 28.55 -18.82 -25.34
CA PRO A 3 27.52 -18.82 -26.36
C PRO A 3 26.55 -17.65 -26.12
N ALA A 4 26.65 -16.63 -26.97
CA ALA A 4 25.91 -15.37 -26.90
C ALA A 4 24.37 -15.55 -26.86
N GLY A 5 23.86 -16.69 -27.31
CA GLY A 5 22.42 -16.99 -27.32
C GLY A 5 21.80 -17.31 -25.96
N LYS A 6 22.56 -17.81 -24.97
CA LYS A 6 22.01 -18.14 -23.65
C LYS A 6 21.93 -16.92 -22.73
N ALA A 7 22.92 -16.03 -22.78
CA ALA A 7 22.98 -14.84 -21.94
C ALA A 7 21.86 -13.84 -22.25
N ALA A 8 21.49 -13.71 -23.53
CA ALA A 8 20.40 -12.82 -23.96
C ALA A 8 19.05 -13.23 -23.35
N CYS A 9 18.74 -14.53 -23.32
CA CYS A 9 17.51 -15.04 -22.70
C CYS A 9 17.48 -14.77 -21.18
N PHE A 10 18.61 -14.95 -20.48
CA PHE A 10 18.68 -14.64 -19.05
C PHE A 10 18.47 -13.14 -18.78
N LEU A 11 19.04 -12.26 -19.60
CA LEU A 11 18.84 -10.81 -19.47
C LEU A 11 17.39 -10.41 -19.71
N LEU A 12 16.70 -11.01 -20.69
CA LEU A 12 15.29 -10.76 -20.95
C LEU A 12 14.40 -11.21 -19.78
N VAL A 13 14.67 -12.39 -19.21
CA VAL A 13 13.91 -12.89 -18.04
C VAL A 13 14.11 -11.98 -16.83
N MET A 14 15.34 -11.53 -16.56
CA MET A 14 15.63 -10.61 -15.47
C MET A 14 15.02 -9.22 -15.68
N ALA A 15 14.96 -8.72 -16.94
CA ALA A 15 14.31 -7.47 -17.27
C ALA A 15 12.78 -7.53 -17.08
N VAL A 16 12.14 -8.65 -17.44
CA VAL A 16 10.71 -8.89 -17.19
C VAL A 16 10.43 -9.00 -15.70
N PHE A 17 11.31 -9.67 -14.94
CA PHE A 17 11.20 -9.74 -13.48
C PHE A 17 11.36 -8.36 -12.82
N ALA A 18 12.33 -7.56 -13.26
CA ALA A 18 12.51 -6.19 -12.77
C ALA A 18 11.31 -5.30 -13.11
N ALA A 19 10.71 -5.45 -14.30
CA ALA A 19 9.48 -4.75 -14.69
C ALA A 19 8.25 -5.19 -13.88
N ALA A 20 8.17 -6.46 -13.48
CA ALA A 20 7.10 -6.98 -12.63
C ALA A 20 7.26 -6.62 -11.14
N CYS A 21 8.50 -6.46 -10.68
CA CYS A 21 8.84 -6.01 -9.32
C CYS A 21 8.91 -4.49 -9.16
N LEU A 22 8.81 -3.73 -10.26
CA LEU A 22 8.60 -2.29 -10.21
C LEU A 22 7.19 -2.07 -9.67
N ASP A 23 7.10 -1.95 -8.34
CA ASP A 23 5.93 -1.49 -7.63
C ASP A 23 5.34 -0.33 -8.40
N ARG A 24 4.15 -0.56 -8.99
CA ARG A 24 3.49 0.40 -9.86
C ARG A 24 3.21 1.63 -9.01
N SER A 25 4.12 2.58 -9.14
CA SER A 25 4.08 3.85 -8.44
C SER A 25 3.01 4.67 -9.14
N VAL A 26 1.90 4.92 -8.46
CA VAL A 26 0.80 5.69 -9.02
C VAL A 26 1.04 7.13 -8.61
N THR A 27 1.27 7.99 -9.60
CA THR A 27 1.32 9.43 -9.39
C THR A 27 -0.09 9.95 -9.21
N VAL A 28 -0.40 10.35 -7.99
CA VAL A 28 -1.63 11.06 -7.66
C VAL A 28 -1.39 12.57 -7.85
N SER A 29 -2.39 13.27 -8.40
CA SER A 29 -2.36 14.69 -8.79
C SER A 29 -1.45 15.55 -7.88
N GLY A 30 -0.32 16.02 -8.44
CA GLY A 30 0.68 16.83 -7.73
C GLY A 30 1.90 16.09 -7.15
N ASN A 31 2.48 15.12 -7.87
CA ASN A 31 3.74 14.41 -7.54
C ASN A 31 3.70 13.50 -6.29
N ARG A 32 2.53 13.11 -5.79
CA ARG A 32 2.46 12.16 -4.67
C ARG A 32 2.69 10.74 -5.20
N ILE A 33 3.68 10.05 -4.63
CA ILE A 33 4.03 8.70 -5.01
C ILE A 33 3.64 7.77 -3.86
N CYS A 34 2.46 7.14 -3.98
CA CYS A 34 2.15 5.92 -3.24
C CYS A 34 2.14 4.76 -4.23
N THR A 35 2.57 3.59 -3.76
CA THR A 35 2.63 2.39 -4.59
C THR A 35 1.43 1.48 -4.35
N GLU A 36 1.15 0.62 -5.31
CA GLU A 36 0.23 -0.50 -5.11
C GLU A 36 0.63 -1.38 -3.91
N GLN A 37 1.93 -1.49 -3.61
CA GLN A 37 2.42 -2.23 -2.46
C GLN A 37 2.09 -1.52 -1.14
N ASP A 38 2.24 -0.20 -1.07
CA ASP A 38 1.84 0.59 0.10
C ASP A 38 0.34 0.42 0.41
N LYS A 39 -0.49 0.46 -0.64
CA LYS A 39 -1.92 0.18 -0.52
C LYS A 39 -2.16 -1.23 0.02
N LYS A 40 -1.55 -2.25 -0.59
CA LYS A 40 -1.72 -3.65 -0.18
C LYS A 40 -1.31 -3.87 1.27
N ASP A 41 -0.19 -3.28 1.71
CA ASP A 41 0.28 -3.42 3.08
C ASP A 41 -0.75 -2.88 4.07
N VAL A 42 -1.36 -1.72 3.79
CA VAL A 42 -2.44 -1.19 4.62
C VAL A 42 -3.67 -2.10 4.57
N LEU A 43 -4.13 -2.49 3.38
CA LEU A 43 -5.35 -3.30 3.23
C LEU A 43 -5.24 -4.65 3.92
N VAL A 44 -4.09 -5.32 3.85
CA VAL A 44 -3.85 -6.62 4.48
C VAL A 44 -3.75 -6.47 6.00
N ASN A 45 -2.90 -5.57 6.49
CA ASN A 45 -2.59 -5.49 7.92
C ASN A 45 -3.69 -4.79 8.74
N CYS A 46 -4.50 -3.94 8.11
CA CYS A 46 -5.59 -3.22 8.74
C CYS A 46 -6.98 -3.75 8.38
N LYS A 47 -7.07 -4.87 7.63
CA LYS A 47 -8.32 -5.42 7.07
C LYS A 47 -9.51 -5.40 8.04
N LEU A 48 -9.29 -5.89 9.26
CA LEU A 48 -10.34 -6.00 10.28
C LEU A 48 -10.80 -4.64 10.81
N ASN A 49 -9.94 -3.63 10.76
CA ASN A 49 -10.20 -2.30 11.31
C ASN A 49 -10.87 -1.37 10.29
N ILE A 50 -10.66 -1.63 9.00
CA ILE A 50 -11.15 -0.77 7.90
C ILE A 50 -12.30 -1.37 7.12
N LYS A 51 -12.76 -2.59 7.45
CA LYS A 51 -13.86 -3.27 6.74
C LYS A 51 -15.14 -2.41 6.70
N ASN A 52 -15.84 -2.40 5.57
CA ASN A 52 -17.16 -1.81 5.47
C ASN A 52 -18.17 -2.56 6.36
N GLY A 53 -19.05 -1.81 7.03
CA GLY A 53 -20.05 -2.35 7.95
C GLY A 53 -20.19 -1.55 9.25
N LYS A 54 -21.23 -1.89 10.02
CA LYS A 54 -21.64 -1.15 11.23
C LYS A 54 -20.61 -1.21 12.37
N PHE A 55 -19.91 -2.33 12.53
CA PHE A 55 -18.92 -2.49 13.58
C PHE A 55 -17.58 -2.93 13.00
N THR A 56 -16.53 -2.21 13.39
CA THR A 56 -15.14 -2.59 13.17
C THR A 56 -14.39 -2.34 14.46
N PRO A 57 -13.65 -3.34 14.97
CA PRO A 57 -12.84 -3.13 16.16
C PRO A 57 -11.81 -2.02 15.91
N PRO A 58 -11.53 -1.16 16.91
CA PRO A 58 -10.46 -0.18 16.77
C PRO A 58 -9.11 -0.88 16.61
N ALA A 59 -8.21 -0.29 15.82
CA ALA A 59 -6.84 -0.79 15.72
C ALA A 59 -6.10 -0.60 17.06
N PRO A 60 -5.49 -1.65 17.64
CA PRO A 60 -4.62 -1.50 18.81
C PRO A 60 -3.44 -0.59 18.46
N LYS A 61 -3.15 0.41 19.30
CA LYS A 61 -2.08 1.40 19.04
C LYS A 61 -0.71 0.78 18.79
N THR A 62 -0.41 -0.31 19.50
CA THR A 62 0.84 -1.08 19.38
C THR A 62 0.74 -2.25 18.40
N GLY A 63 -0.42 -2.48 17.79
CA GLY A 63 -0.64 -3.57 16.86
C GLY A 63 -0.04 -3.32 15.47
N VAL A 64 0.03 -4.39 14.68
CA VAL A 64 0.65 -4.40 13.34
C VAL A 64 0.01 -3.37 12.41
N CYS A 65 -1.31 -3.24 12.39
CA CYS A 65 -1.99 -2.19 11.60
C CYS A 65 -1.44 -0.79 11.92
N CYS A 66 -1.33 -0.43 13.20
CA CYS A 66 -0.80 0.88 13.57
C CYS A 66 0.70 1.03 13.38
N GLN A 67 1.48 -0.05 13.33
CA GLN A 67 2.88 0.02 12.86
C GLN A 67 2.93 0.38 11.38
N VAL A 68 2.14 -0.29 10.54
CA VAL A 68 2.09 -0.01 9.09
C VAL A 68 1.60 1.41 8.83
N VAL A 69 0.53 1.85 9.50
CA VAL A 69 0.01 3.22 9.35
C VAL A 69 1.05 4.26 9.75
N ARG A 70 1.79 4.05 10.86
CA ARG A 70 2.89 4.95 11.26
C ARG A 70 4.02 4.98 10.24
N HIS A 71 4.36 3.83 9.66
CA HIS A 71 5.34 3.75 8.58
C HIS A 71 4.88 4.52 7.33
N MET A 72 3.59 4.47 6.99
CA MET A 72 3.05 5.30 5.91
C MET A 72 3.13 6.79 6.25
N GLN A 73 2.76 7.18 7.47
CA GLN A 73 2.84 8.57 7.92
C GLN A 73 4.26 9.11 7.99
N SER A 74 5.27 8.27 8.26
CA SER A 74 6.68 8.70 8.27
C SER A 74 7.25 8.91 6.88
N LYS A 75 6.68 8.28 5.84
CA LYS A 75 7.03 8.55 4.43
C LYS A 75 6.49 9.91 4.00
N ASP A 76 5.21 10.17 4.27
CA ASP A 76 4.55 11.45 4.03
C ASP A 76 3.27 11.54 4.88
N SER A 77 2.98 12.73 5.43
CA SER A 77 1.74 12.99 6.18
C SER A 77 0.45 12.68 5.40
N LYS A 78 0.50 12.72 4.06
CA LYS A 78 -0.62 12.48 3.12
C LYS A 78 -0.55 11.10 2.48
N MET A 79 0.31 10.21 2.97
CA MET A 79 0.47 8.87 2.39
C MET A 79 -0.84 8.06 2.47
N MET A 80 -1.54 8.16 3.60
CA MET A 80 -2.84 7.51 3.78
C MET A 80 -3.91 8.09 2.84
N ASP A 81 -3.90 9.40 2.59
CA ASP A 81 -4.79 10.03 1.61
C ASP A 81 -4.53 9.46 0.20
N CYS A 82 -3.26 9.38 -0.20
CA CYS A 82 -2.85 8.84 -1.49
C CYS A 82 -3.32 7.39 -1.67
N ILE A 83 -3.13 6.55 -0.64
CA ILE A 83 -3.56 5.15 -0.64
C ILE A 83 -5.08 5.03 -0.82
N VAL A 84 -5.87 5.88 -0.14
CA VAL A 84 -7.33 5.89 -0.28
C VAL A 84 -7.76 6.29 -1.69
N GLU A 85 -7.03 7.21 -2.33
CA GLU A 85 -7.33 7.69 -3.68
C GLU A 85 -7.12 6.59 -4.74
N ILE A 86 -6.10 5.75 -4.57
CA ILE A 86 -5.75 4.66 -5.51
C ILE A 86 -6.46 3.32 -5.23
N LEU A 87 -7.45 3.31 -4.34
CA LEU A 87 -8.31 2.14 -4.15
C LEU A 87 -9.14 1.88 -5.42
N THR A 88 -9.20 0.62 -5.83
CA THR A 88 -10.12 0.14 -6.86
C THR A 88 -11.57 0.16 -6.37
N ASP A 89 -12.53 0.08 -7.28
CA ASP A 89 -13.95 0.04 -6.91
C ASP A 89 -14.31 -1.18 -6.05
N ASP A 90 -13.66 -2.32 -6.27
CA ASP A 90 -13.81 -3.52 -5.43
C ASP A 90 -13.26 -3.29 -4.02
N GLU A 91 -12.07 -2.69 -3.91
CA GLU A 91 -11.47 -2.37 -2.62
C GLU A 91 -12.32 -1.34 -1.85
N LYS A 92 -12.92 -0.36 -2.54
CA LYS A 92 -13.87 0.61 -1.95
C LYS A 92 -15.18 -0.06 -1.50
N ARG A 93 -15.60 -1.16 -2.13
CA ARG A 93 -16.75 -1.97 -1.68
C ARG A 93 -16.43 -2.76 -0.41
N GLU A 94 -15.20 -3.29 -0.28
CA GLU A 94 -14.81 -4.08 0.90
C GLU A 94 -14.35 -3.21 2.09
N HIS A 95 -13.70 -2.09 1.81
CA HIS A 95 -13.01 -1.24 2.78
C HIS A 95 -13.58 0.18 2.81
N SER A 96 -13.59 0.77 4.00
CA SER A 96 -14.09 2.12 4.25
C SER A 96 -12.97 3.13 4.20
N ALA A 97 -13.00 4.02 3.21
CA ALA A 97 -12.11 5.18 3.13
C ALA A 97 -12.13 6.02 4.43
N VAL A 98 -13.32 6.21 5.01
CA VAL A 98 -13.47 6.95 6.28
C VAL A 98 -12.70 6.27 7.41
N LYS A 99 -12.86 4.95 7.58
CA LYS A 99 -12.14 4.22 8.63
C LYS A 99 -10.63 4.17 8.40
N MET A 100 -10.19 4.11 7.14
CA MET A 100 -8.77 4.22 6.81
C MET A 100 -8.21 5.57 7.26
N MET A 101 -8.96 6.66 7.07
CA MET A 101 -8.55 7.99 7.54
C MET A 101 -8.60 8.14 9.07
N GLU A 102 -9.52 7.47 9.76
CA GLU A 102 -9.53 7.44 11.24
C GLU A 102 -8.27 6.80 11.84
N LEU A 103 -7.61 5.89 11.11
CA LEU A 103 -6.35 5.30 11.56
C LEU A 103 -5.25 6.35 11.71
N VAL A 104 -5.30 7.44 10.94
CA VAL A 104 -4.29 8.51 10.97
C VAL A 104 -4.16 9.08 12.39
N GLY A 105 -5.28 9.47 13.00
CA GLY A 105 -5.30 9.98 14.37
C GLY A 105 -5.18 8.88 15.43
N ARG A 106 -5.72 7.69 15.18
CA ARG A 106 -5.74 6.61 16.17
C ARG A 106 -4.35 6.02 16.44
N CYS A 107 -3.52 5.92 15.41
CA CYS A 107 -2.22 5.25 15.47
C CYS A 107 -1.06 6.14 15.93
N VAL A 108 -1.33 7.32 16.47
CA VAL A 108 -0.32 8.21 17.07
C VAL A 108 0.13 7.65 18.42
N VAL A 109 1.46 7.67 18.65
CA VAL A 109 2.05 7.39 19.97
C VAL A 109 1.98 8.68 20.78
N ASN A 110 1.22 8.64 21.88
CA ASN A 110 1.30 9.67 22.93
C ASN A 110 2.30 9.22 23.98
#